data_AF-A0A261QPG8-F1
#
_entry.id   AF-A0A261QPG8-F1
#
_cell.length_a   1.000
_cell.length_b   1.000
_cell.length_c   1.000
_cell.angle_alpha   90.00
_cell.angle_beta   90.00
_cell.angle_gamma   90.00
#
_symmetry.space_group_name_H-M   'P 1'
#
loop_
_entity.id
_entity.type
_entity.pdbx_description
1 polymer ?
#
loop_
_entity_poly.entity_id
_entity_poly.type
_entity_poly.pdbx_seq_one_letter_code
_entity_poly.pdbx_strand_id
1 'polypeptide(L)'
;MITVSVHCPRCHSDEIYRHGLSPTKRELSRCQCCHRVFQLTYHYEARKQGVKEQSVDMAFNGAGVRDTARTLKISRMDDATRARFTDATQRNYFTLRRRIEIAEEQITGLQDYIWQVVLSHQQEANN
;
A
#
# COMPACT_ATOMS: atom_id res chain seq x y z
N MET A 1 44.66 -6.50 -10.34
CA MET A 1 43.55 -6.39 -11.32
C MET A 1 42.26 -6.62 -10.55
N ILE A 2 41.38 -5.62 -10.42
CA ILE A 2 40.12 -5.78 -9.67
C ILE A 2 39.05 -6.22 -10.67
N THR A 3 38.60 -7.45 -10.56
CA THR A 3 37.46 -7.95 -11.35
C THR A 3 36.17 -7.70 -10.55
N VAL A 4 35.37 -6.73 -10.98
CA VAL A 4 34.03 -6.53 -10.41
C VAL A 4 33.10 -7.55 -11.04
N SER A 5 32.67 -8.55 -10.27
CA SER A 5 31.71 -9.56 -10.70
C SER A 5 30.32 -8.93 -10.82
N VAL A 6 29.81 -8.85 -12.05
CA VAL A 6 28.47 -8.38 -12.35
C VAL A 6 27.50 -9.54 -12.24
N HIS A 7 26.40 -9.35 -11.52
CA HIS A 7 25.37 -10.37 -11.35
C HIS A 7 24.03 -9.89 -11.92
N CYS A 8 23.22 -10.82 -12.41
CA CYS A 8 21.88 -10.51 -12.88
C CYS A 8 20.99 -10.06 -11.71
N PRO A 9 20.36 -8.87 -11.77
CA PRO A 9 19.49 -8.38 -10.68
C PRO A 9 18.21 -9.22 -10.45
N ARG A 10 17.94 -10.21 -11.31
CA ARG A 10 16.73 -11.05 -11.22
C ARG A 10 17.02 -12.45 -10.68
N CYS A 11 18.01 -13.13 -11.25
CA CYS A 11 18.34 -14.52 -10.89
C CYS A 11 19.71 -14.69 -10.23
N HIS A 12 20.47 -13.60 -10.04
CA HIS A 12 21.81 -13.61 -9.45
C HIS A 12 22.87 -14.43 -10.18
N SER A 13 22.58 -14.94 -11.39
CA SER A 13 23.58 -15.55 -12.26
C SER A 13 24.59 -14.52 -12.77
N ASP A 14 25.84 -14.96 -12.93
CA ASP A 14 26.98 -14.26 -13.51
C ASP A 14 27.11 -14.44 -15.04
N GLU A 15 26.26 -15.30 -15.63
CA GLU A 15 26.20 -15.52 -17.07
C GLU A 15 25.55 -14.34 -17.80
N ILE A 16 26.35 -13.31 -18.09
CA ILE A 16 25.88 -12.02 -18.63
C ILE A 16 26.73 -11.64 -19.83
N TYR A 17 26.07 -11.17 -20.89
CA TYR A 17 26.74 -10.69 -22.09
C TYR A 17 26.26 -9.30 -22.51
N ARG A 18 27.07 -8.62 -23.33
CA ARG A 18 26.74 -7.31 -23.89
C ARG A 18 25.65 -7.45 -24.94
N HIS A 19 24.51 -6.79 -24.72
CA HIS A 19 23.36 -6.80 -25.62
C HIS A 19 23.38 -5.62 -26.62
N GLY A 20 24.21 -4.61 -26.38
CA GLY A 20 24.33 -3.42 -27.20
C GLY A 20 24.04 -2.14 -26.42
N LEU A 21 23.51 -1.12 -27.10
CA LEU A 21 23.24 0.19 -26.52
C LEU A 21 21.74 0.51 -26.53
N SER A 22 21.28 1.25 -25.54
CA SER A 22 19.97 1.90 -25.56
C SER A 22 19.94 3.03 -26.60
N PRO A 23 18.74 3.54 -26.97
CA PRO A 23 18.62 4.77 -27.77
C PRO A 23 19.35 5.96 -27.16
N THR A 24 19.48 5.99 -25.83
CA THR A 24 20.22 6.99 -25.06
C THR A 24 21.73 6.70 -24.95
N LYS A 25 22.27 5.78 -25.76
CA LYS A 25 23.68 5.35 -25.81
C LYS A 25 24.22 4.76 -24.51
N ARG A 26 23.38 4.07 -23.72
CA ARG A 26 23.81 3.37 -22.50
C ARG A 26 23.98 1.89 -22.75
N GLU A 27 24.98 1.29 -22.12
CA GLU A 27 25.26 -0.13 -22.25
C GLU A 27 24.13 -0.99 -21.66
N LEU A 28 23.66 -1.93 -22.47
CA LEU A 28 22.66 -2.93 -22.11
C LEU A 28 23.35 -4.28 -21.94
N SER A 29 23.04 -4.92 -20.82
CA SER A 29 23.47 -6.29 -20.52
C SER A 29 22.27 -7.22 -20.62
N ARG A 30 22.48 -8.45 -21.08
CA ARG A 30 21.45 -9.51 -21.07
C ARG A 30 21.99 -10.72 -20.33
N CYS A 31 21.18 -11.23 -19.40
CA CYS A 31 21.48 -12.47 -18.70
C CYS A 31 21.14 -13.66 -19.60
N GLN A 32 21.99 -14.68 -19.62
CA GLN A 32 21.75 -15.91 -20.38
C GLN A 32 20.74 -16.82 -19.66
N CYS A 33 20.86 -16.96 -18.34
CA CYS A 33 19.95 -17.78 -17.52
C CYS A 33 18.47 -17.35 -17.59
N CYS A 34 18.16 -16.05 -17.46
CA CYS A 34 16.76 -15.57 -17.42
C CYS A 34 16.36 -14.70 -18.61
N HIS A 35 17.23 -14.54 -19.61
CA HIS A 35 17.03 -13.75 -20.83
C HIS A 35 16.64 -12.28 -20.63
N ARG A 36 16.72 -11.74 -19.41
CA ARG A 36 16.33 -10.36 -19.10
C ARG A 36 17.43 -9.37 -19.46
N VAL A 37 17.01 -8.23 -20.02
CA VAL A 37 17.89 -7.09 -20.35
C VAL A 37 17.84 -6.06 -19.22
N PHE A 38 18.99 -5.52 -18.84
CA PHE A 38 19.12 -4.49 -17.80
C PHE A 38 20.30 -3.55 -18.08
N GLN A 39 20.32 -2.40 -17.39
CA GLN A 39 21.45 -1.46 -17.40
C GLN A 39 22.23 -1.61 -16.09
N LEU A 40 23.56 -1.55 -16.15
CA LEU A 40 24.39 -1.55 -14.94
C LEU A 40 24.34 -0.20 -14.22
N THR A 41 24.27 0.88 -14.98
CA THR A 41 24.28 2.25 -14.49
C THR A 41 22.99 2.96 -14.89
N TYR A 42 21.89 2.62 -14.21
CA TYR A 42 20.63 3.33 -14.39
C TYR A 42 20.76 4.80 -13.97
N HIS A 43 20.36 5.71 -14.87
CA HIS A 43 20.23 7.14 -14.56
C HIS A 43 19.01 7.44 -13.68
N TYR A 44 17.92 6.70 -13.87
CA TYR A 44 16.72 6.87 -13.06
C TYR A 44 16.90 6.14 -11.74
N GLU A 45 16.94 6.89 -10.63
CA GLU A 45 17.12 6.36 -9.26
C GLU A 45 16.13 5.23 -8.96
N ALA A 46 14.86 5.38 -9.35
CA ALA A 46 13.81 4.37 -9.12
C ALA A 46 14.08 3.00 -9.76
N ARG A 47 14.99 2.92 -10.74
CA ARG A 47 15.32 1.68 -11.46
C ARG A 47 16.67 1.07 -11.02
N LYS A 48 17.40 1.72 -10.12
CA LYS A 48 18.63 1.15 -9.55
C LYS A 48 18.29 -0.07 -8.69
N GLN A 49 19.23 -1.00 -8.63
CA GLN A 49 19.10 -2.21 -7.82
C GLN A 49 18.93 -1.85 -6.34
N GLY A 50 18.06 -2.55 -5.62
CA GLY A 50 17.79 -2.31 -4.20
C GLY A 50 16.74 -1.24 -3.91
N VAL A 51 16.50 -0.29 -4.83
CA VAL A 51 15.54 0.80 -4.60
C VAL A 51 14.11 0.29 -4.51
N LYS A 52 13.78 -0.77 -5.26
CA LYS A 52 12.46 -1.41 -5.18
C LYS A 52 12.26 -2.03 -3.80
N GLU A 53 13.23 -2.81 -3.35
CA GLU A 53 13.18 -3.52 -2.07
C GLU A 53 13.08 -2.50 -0.92
N GLN A 54 13.91 -1.46 -0.94
CA GLN A 54 13.83 -0.34 0.01
C GLN A 54 12.47 0.36 0.00
N SER A 55 11.87 0.59 -1.18
CA SER A 55 10.56 1.23 -1.27
C SER A 55 9.45 0.37 -0.66
N VAL A 56 9.55 -0.95 -0.78
CA VAL A 56 8.62 -1.91 -0.20
C VAL A 56 8.78 -1.93 1.32
N ASP A 57 10.02 -2.00 1.81
CA ASP A 57 10.30 -1.96 3.25
C ASP A 57 9.84 -0.65 3.89
N MET A 58 10.06 0.48 3.23
CA MET A 58 9.57 1.78 3.70
C MET A 58 8.04 1.82 3.79
N ALA A 59 7.32 1.24 2.81
CA ALA A 59 5.87 1.15 2.86
C ALA A 59 5.38 0.26 4.01
N PHE A 60 6.02 -0.88 4.26
CA PHE A 60 5.71 -1.75 5.39
C PHE A 60 5.98 -1.08 6.75
N ASN A 61 6.96 -0.19 6.81
CA ASN A 61 7.27 0.61 8.00
C ASN A 61 6.41 1.89 8.11
N GLY A 62 5.34 2.02 7.31
CA GLY A 62 4.39 3.13 7.40
C GLY A 62 4.86 4.45 6.77
N ALA A 63 5.95 4.45 5.99
CA ALA A 63 6.39 5.65 5.30
C ALA A 63 5.41 6.05 4.19
N GLY A 64 5.06 7.35 4.15
CA GLY A 64 4.23 7.88 3.08
C GLY A 64 4.96 7.90 1.72
N VAL A 65 4.19 7.97 0.63
CA VAL A 65 4.73 8.08 -0.74
C VAL A 65 5.69 9.26 -0.89
N ARG A 66 5.36 10.41 -0.28
CA ARG A 66 6.19 11.62 -0.31
C ARG A 66 7.50 11.45 0.44
N ASP A 67 7.49 10.76 1.58
CA ASP A 67 8.68 10.56 2.40
C ASP A 67 9.62 9.56 1.73
N THR A 68 9.07 8.44 1.25
CA THR A 68 9.79 7.45 0.43
C THR A 68 10.48 8.09 -0.76
N ALA A 69 9.75 8.95 -1.48
CA ALA A 69 10.33 9.65 -2.62
C ALA A 69 11.42 10.65 -2.24
N ARG A 70 11.36 11.28 -1.05
CA ARG A 70 12.44 12.14 -0.54
C ARG A 70 13.71 11.34 -0.29
N THR A 71 13.54 10.26 0.46
CA THR A 71 14.64 9.44 0.97
C THR A 71 15.37 8.76 -0.18
N LEU A 72 14.61 8.18 -1.13
CA LEU A 72 15.17 7.45 -2.27
C LEU A 72 15.52 8.34 -3.47
N LYS A 73 15.31 9.66 -3.38
CA LYS A 73 15.54 10.64 -4.46
C LYS A 73 14.86 10.25 -5.78
N ILE A 74 13.70 9.62 -5.69
CA ILE A 74 12.89 9.24 -6.86
C ILE A 74 11.90 10.37 -7.20
N SER A 75 11.57 10.49 -8.48
CA SER A 75 10.59 11.46 -8.95
C SER A 75 9.22 11.22 -8.30
N ARG A 76 8.57 12.31 -7.88
CA ARG A 76 7.21 12.31 -7.35
C ARG A 76 6.23 12.72 -8.44
N MET A 77 5.02 12.19 -8.37
CA MET A 77 3.87 12.80 -9.04
C MET A 77 3.32 13.83 -8.05
N ASP A 78 3.71 15.09 -8.18
CA ASP A 78 3.31 16.15 -7.24
C ASP A 78 1.86 16.63 -7.46
N ASP A 79 1.27 16.32 -8.64
CA ASP A 79 -0.03 16.84 -9.08
C ASP A 79 -1.19 15.82 -9.08
N ALA A 80 -0.99 14.63 -8.52
CA ALA A 80 -2.10 13.68 -8.40
C ALA A 80 -3.10 14.19 -7.34
N THR A 81 -4.35 14.39 -7.74
CA THR A 81 -5.44 14.71 -6.80
C THR A 81 -5.38 13.76 -5.61
N ARG A 82 -5.26 14.32 -4.40
CA ARG A 82 -5.23 13.55 -3.16
C ARG A 82 -6.39 12.56 -3.16
N ALA A 83 -6.14 11.31 -2.81
CA ALA A 83 -7.20 10.32 -2.65
C ALA A 83 -8.28 10.89 -1.70
N ARG A 84 -9.48 11.12 -2.24
CA ARG A 84 -10.67 11.54 -1.51
C ARG A 84 -11.72 10.47 -1.73
N PHE A 85 -12.53 10.22 -0.70
CA PHE A 85 -13.73 9.43 -0.87
C PHE A 85 -14.64 10.09 -1.89
N THR A 86 -15.39 9.29 -2.65
CA THR A 86 -16.42 9.83 -3.54
C THR A 86 -17.51 10.50 -2.69
N ASP A 87 -18.16 11.52 -3.24
CA ASP A 87 -19.26 12.21 -2.54
C ASP A 87 -20.37 11.23 -2.12
N ALA A 88 -20.61 10.18 -2.93
CA ALA A 88 -21.55 9.11 -2.61
C ALA A 88 -21.09 8.28 -1.40
N THR A 89 -19.82 7.88 -1.35
CA THR A 89 -19.25 7.14 -0.21
C THR A 89 -19.35 7.95 1.07
N GLN A 90 -19.03 9.24 1.01
CA GLN A 90 -19.10 10.13 2.17
C GLN A 90 -20.53 10.27 2.68
N ARG A 91 -21.52 10.50 1.79
CA ARG A 91 -22.94 10.54 2.17
C ARG A 91 -23.41 9.23 2.78
N ASN A 92 -23.09 8.11 2.15
CA ASN A 92 -23.49 6.78 2.64
C ASN A 92 -22.94 6.49 4.03
N TYR A 93 -21.70 6.91 4.31
CA TYR A 93 -21.10 6.78 5.63
C TYR A 93 -21.88 7.56 6.70
N PHE A 94 -22.20 8.83 6.46
CA PHE A 94 -22.98 9.62 7.41
C PHE A 94 -24.40 9.09 7.60
N THR A 95 -25.05 8.63 6.53
CA THR A 95 -26.35 7.95 6.63
C THR A 95 -26.26 6.68 7.47
N LEU A 96 -25.24 5.85 7.26
CA LEU A 96 -25.04 4.63 8.03
C LEU A 96 -24.79 4.94 9.51
N ARG A 97 -23.91 5.90 9.80
CA ARG A 97 -23.64 6.39 11.16
C ARG A 97 -24.93 6.81 11.86
N ARG A 98 -25.76 7.64 11.21
CA ARG A 98 -27.03 8.10 11.77
C ARG A 98 -28.01 6.96 12.04
N ARG A 99 -28.05 5.96 11.15
CA ARG A 99 -28.91 4.79 11.33
C ARG A 99 -28.47 3.92 12.51
N ILE A 100 -27.16 3.80 12.74
CA ILE A 100 -26.62 3.08 13.90
C ILE A 100 -27.02 3.80 15.19
N GLU A 101 -26.85 5.12 15.25
CA GLU A 101 -27.26 5.92 16.43
C GLU A 101 -28.75 5.73 16.75
N ILE A 102 -29.62 5.80 15.74
CA ILE A 102 -31.07 5.57 15.93
C ILE A 102 -31.35 4.14 16.40
N ALA A 103 -30.67 3.14 15.84
CA ALA A 103 -30.87 1.76 16.25
C ALA A 103 -30.40 1.53 17.70
N GLU A 104 -29.31 2.18 18.13
CA GLU A 104 -28.83 2.13 19.52
C GLU A 104 -29.88 2.71 20.50
N GLU A 105 -30.47 3.86 20.17
CA GLU A 105 -31.55 4.46 20.97
C GLU A 105 -32.77 3.52 21.07
N GLN A 106 -33.19 2.94 19.94
CA GLN A 106 -34.32 2.01 19.89
C GLN A 106 -34.08 0.74 20.70
N ILE A 107 -32.89 0.14 20.57
CA ILE A 107 -32.52 -1.07 21.32
C ILE A 107 -32.51 -0.78 22.82
N THR A 108 -31.93 0.35 23.23
CA THR A 108 -31.88 0.75 24.64
C THR A 108 -33.29 0.93 25.20
N GLY A 109 -34.16 1.66 24.50
CA GLY A 109 -35.54 1.86 24.93
C GLY A 109 -36.35 0.56 25.01
N LEU A 110 -36.14 -0.38 24.09
CA LEU A 110 -36.78 -1.70 24.14
C LEU A 110 -36.29 -2.55 25.31
N GLN A 111 -34.98 -2.51 25.60
CA GLN A 111 -34.40 -3.19 26.75
C GLN A 111 -34.97 -2.65 28.06
N ASP A 112 -35.07 -1.32 28.20
CA ASP A 112 -35.65 -0.67 29.38
C ASP A 112 -37.12 -1.04 29.58
N TYR A 113 -37.90 -1.08 28.50
CA TYR A 113 -39.31 -1.48 28.56
C TYR A 113 -39.48 -2.93 29.05
N ILE A 114 -38.70 -3.87 28.50
CA ILE A 114 -38.73 -5.28 28.91
C ILE A 114 -38.37 -5.41 30.40
N TRP A 115 -37.35 -4.67 30.85
CA TRP A 115 -36.97 -4.65 32.25
C TRP A 115 -38.06 -4.09 33.17
N GLN A 116 -38.62 -2.93 32.82
CA GLN A 116 -39.55 -2.19 33.68
C GLN A 116 -40.98 -2.74 33.71
N VAL A 117 -41.42 -3.44 32.66
CA VAL A 117 -42.81 -3.91 32.55
C VAL A 117 -42.87 -5.43 32.61
N VAL A 118 -42.07 -6.13 31.82
CA VAL A 118 -42.22 -7.59 31.70
C VAL A 118 -41.58 -8.31 32.88
N LEU A 119 -40.36 -7.92 33.26
CA LEU A 119 -39.61 -8.61 34.31
C LEU A 119 -40.01 -8.17 35.73
N SER A 120 -40.42 -6.91 35.91
CA SER A 120 -40.93 -6.39 37.18
C SER A 120 -42.30 -7.00 37.56
N HIS A 121 -43.25 -7.06 36.62
CA HIS A 121 -44.57 -7.66 36.87
C HIS A 121 -44.50 -9.17 37.14
N GLN A 122 -43.50 -9.88 36.58
CA GLN A 122 -43.27 -11.29 36.94
C GLN A 122 -42.68 -11.48 38.34
N GLN A 123 -41.98 -10.49 38.91
CA GLN A 123 -41.48 -10.55 40.29
C GLN A 123 -42.59 -10.23 41.30
N GLU A 124 -43.53 -9.35 40.96
CA GLU A 124 -44.72 -9.06 41.80
C GLU A 124 -45.74 -10.20 41.81
N ALA A 125 -45.88 -10.96 40.72
CA ALA A 125 -46.80 -12.10 40.64
C ALA A 125 -46.26 -13.40 41.26
N ASN A 126 -44.96 -13.49 41.50
CA ASN A 126 -44.28 -14.67 42.07
C ASN A 126 -43.91 -14.51 43.56
N ASN A 127 -44.40 -13.47 44.22
CA ASN A 127 -44.19 -13.16 45.64
C ASN A 127 -45.56 -13.07 46.33
#